data_AF-A0A151ZD12-F1
#
_entry.id   AF-A0A151ZD12-F1
#
_cell.length_a   1.000
_cell.length_b   1.000
_cell.length_c   1.000
_cell.angle_alpha   90.00
_cell.angle_beta   90.00
_cell.angle_gamma   90.00
#
_symmetry.space_group_name_H-M   'P 1'
#
loop_
_entity.id
_entity.type
_entity.pdbx_description
1 polymer ?
#
loop_
_entity_poly.entity_id
_entity_poly.type
_entity_poly.pdbx_seq_one_letter_code
_entity_poly.pdbx_strand_id
1 'polypeptide(L)'
;MANIETHKLKFPWSISEKEFRKFKDLNNFTSKYIDHHCIEVPVETSIDLSPLLPLLPIHISNSAPTFSKSIPELIKFNDHLNIETLNRSTINIKIMADIPTRQNGHLYSQLCTWTILNNLALPNDSSAKFHLIGTNIDGKFGPDVAYMPHEQHMTINIEERKNHTIPVPPSFVIENRSYSEGPINNRDYQMSKMVMWIECGVQSGILVDGKSRVADIYCRRNLLQPQIDQPGSFVHPQALLQLQQSQLELIELQNSIARLQQSLNFIPVDMEGRQDILDSVQDSIQRKQIKLNILISNNHLFFQNMTVVPGHPDVCHFSIPFWDQEQYQPQHGPNLIIHCVGDVNGFQLNLSSFPMV
;
A
#
# COMPACT_ATOMS: atom_id res chain seq x y z
N MET A 1 -6.59 -22.76 22.12
CA MET A 1 -6.64 -22.29 20.71
C MET A 1 -7.46 -21.00 20.74
N ALA A 2 -6.93 -19.89 20.21
CA ALA A 2 -7.73 -18.69 20.05
C ALA A 2 -8.94 -19.01 19.17
N ASN A 3 -10.12 -18.47 19.49
CA ASN A 3 -11.27 -18.56 18.60
C ASN A 3 -10.93 -17.79 17.32
N ILE A 4 -10.64 -18.51 16.25
CA ILE A 4 -10.46 -17.91 14.92
C ILE A 4 -11.82 -17.39 14.50
N GLU A 5 -11.89 -16.11 14.17
CA GLU A 5 -13.10 -15.50 13.62
C GLU A 5 -13.44 -16.15 12.27
N THR A 6 -14.73 -16.30 12.01
CA THR A 6 -15.22 -16.97 10.81
C THR A 6 -16.29 -16.15 10.10
N HIS A 7 -16.41 -16.36 8.80
CA HIS A 7 -17.47 -15.79 7.98
C HIS A 7 -18.25 -16.89 7.26
N LYS A 8 -19.51 -16.59 6.97
CA LYS A 8 -20.36 -17.43 6.13
C LYS A 8 -20.07 -17.10 4.68
N LEU A 9 -19.48 -18.05 3.97
CA LEU A 9 -19.25 -17.96 2.53
C LEU A 9 -20.41 -18.63 1.80
N LYS A 10 -21.18 -17.85 1.04
CA LYS A 10 -22.35 -18.31 0.30
C LYS A 10 -21.99 -18.64 -1.14
N PHE A 11 -22.62 -19.68 -1.68
CA PHE A 11 -22.36 -20.17 -3.03
C PHE A 11 -23.61 -20.09 -3.91
N PRO A 12 -23.52 -19.55 -5.14
CA PRO A 12 -24.63 -19.57 -6.11
C PRO A 12 -24.85 -20.96 -6.75
N TRP A 13 -24.23 -22.00 -6.20
CA TRP A 13 -24.42 -23.39 -6.56
C TRP A 13 -24.45 -24.28 -5.32
N SER A 14 -25.00 -25.48 -5.49
CA SER A 14 -25.07 -26.47 -4.43
C SER A 14 -23.71 -27.15 -4.27
N ILE A 15 -23.28 -27.35 -3.03
CA ILE A 15 -22.11 -28.10 -2.60
C ILE A 15 -22.61 -29.40 -1.98
N SER A 16 -22.02 -30.53 -2.37
CA SER A 16 -22.24 -31.82 -1.73
C SER A 16 -21.35 -31.98 -0.50
N GLU A 17 -21.76 -32.82 0.46
CA GLU A 17 -20.91 -33.17 1.60
C GLU A 17 -19.55 -33.74 1.16
N LYS A 18 -19.51 -34.46 0.03
CA LYS A 18 -18.28 -35.04 -0.50
C LYS A 18 -17.30 -33.95 -0.95
N GLU A 19 -17.78 -32.93 -1.66
CA GLU A 19 -16.97 -31.77 -2.06
C GLU A 19 -16.49 -30.98 -0.84
N PHE A 20 -17.38 -30.77 0.14
CA PHE A 20 -17.02 -30.11 1.39
C PHE A 20 -15.94 -30.86 2.18
N ARG A 21 -16.00 -32.21 2.25
CA ARG A 21 -14.94 -33.01 2.90
C ARG A 21 -13.60 -32.81 2.22
N LYS A 22 -13.54 -32.87 0.88
CA LYS A 22 -12.30 -32.59 0.13
C LYS A 22 -11.77 -31.17 0.38
N PHE A 23 -12.66 -30.18 0.39
CA PHE A 23 -12.31 -28.81 0.71
C PHE A 23 -11.69 -28.67 2.10
N LYS A 24 -12.29 -29.32 3.10
CA LYS A 24 -11.79 -29.32 4.48
C LYS A 24 -10.42 -30.01 4.57
N ASP A 25 -10.26 -31.16 3.91
CA ASP A 25 -9.00 -31.91 3.90
C ASP A 25 -7.87 -31.10 3.23
N LEU A 26 -8.18 -30.40 2.13
CA LEU A 26 -7.22 -29.57 1.40
C LEU A 26 -6.74 -28.37 2.21
N ASN A 27 -7.65 -27.68 2.87
CA ASN A 27 -7.34 -26.40 3.54
C ASN A 27 -6.94 -26.57 5.02
N ASN A 28 -7.13 -27.75 5.61
CA ASN A 28 -6.73 -28.08 6.97
C ASN A 28 -7.25 -27.12 8.07
N PHE A 29 -8.49 -26.61 7.93
CA PHE A 29 -9.14 -25.80 8.97
C PHE A 29 -10.48 -26.38 9.45
N THR A 30 -10.91 -25.94 10.63
CA THR A 30 -12.17 -26.36 11.26
C THR A 30 -13.36 -25.60 10.67
N SER A 31 -13.61 -25.78 9.38
CA SER A 31 -14.82 -25.26 8.73
C SER A 31 -16.06 -26.08 9.10
N LYS A 32 -17.20 -25.39 9.18
CA LYS A 32 -18.51 -26.02 9.34
C LYS A 32 -19.28 -25.99 8.02
N TYR A 33 -19.85 -27.13 7.68
CA TYR A 33 -20.86 -27.22 6.62
C TYR A 33 -22.19 -26.76 7.22
N ILE A 34 -22.72 -25.63 6.75
CA ILE A 34 -23.97 -25.08 7.28
C ILE A 34 -25.14 -25.66 6.50
N ASP A 35 -25.10 -25.53 5.17
CA ASP A 35 -26.08 -26.09 4.25
C ASP A 35 -25.46 -26.26 2.85
N HIS A 36 -26.28 -26.69 1.89
CA HIS A 36 -25.86 -26.91 0.50
C HIS A 36 -25.33 -25.68 -0.22
N HIS A 37 -25.50 -24.46 0.29
CA HIS A 37 -25.09 -23.21 -0.34
C HIS A 37 -24.23 -22.35 0.59
N CYS A 38 -23.83 -22.84 1.74
CA CYS A 38 -23.21 -22.02 2.77
C CYS A 38 -22.23 -22.85 3.60
N ILE A 39 -20.99 -22.35 3.70
CA ILE A 39 -19.98 -22.92 4.58
C ILE A 39 -19.41 -21.82 5.47
N GLU A 40 -18.92 -22.19 6.64
CA GLU A 40 -18.17 -21.31 7.53
C GLU A 40 -16.69 -21.42 7.19
N VAL A 41 -16.02 -20.31 6.90
CA VAL A 41 -14.58 -20.25 6.59
C VAL A 41 -13.86 -19.31 7.57
N PRO A 42 -12.60 -19.61 7.94
CA PRO A 42 -11.81 -18.68 8.74
C PRO A 42 -11.50 -17.41 7.93
N VAL A 43 -11.46 -16.29 8.64
CA VAL A 43 -11.02 -15.01 8.07
C VAL A 43 -9.50 -14.95 8.02
N GLU A 44 -8.95 -14.00 7.26
CA GLU A 44 -7.51 -13.73 7.24
C GLU A 44 -6.63 -14.97 6.90
N THR A 45 -7.19 -15.87 6.09
CA THR A 45 -6.58 -17.13 5.66
C THR A 45 -6.74 -17.26 4.15
N SER A 46 -5.74 -17.83 3.48
CA SER A 46 -5.87 -18.23 2.08
C SER A 46 -6.69 -19.51 1.98
N ILE A 47 -7.74 -19.48 1.17
CA ILE A 47 -8.73 -20.55 1.03
C ILE A 47 -8.73 -21.04 -0.41
N ASP A 48 -8.33 -22.29 -0.62
CA ASP A 48 -8.43 -22.96 -1.93
C ASP A 48 -9.83 -23.56 -2.11
N LEU A 49 -10.60 -22.94 -3.00
CA LEU A 49 -11.95 -23.35 -3.37
C LEU A 49 -11.97 -24.38 -4.50
N SER A 50 -10.83 -24.86 -5.00
CA SER A 50 -10.78 -25.81 -6.12
C SER A 50 -11.70 -27.04 -5.95
N PRO A 51 -11.91 -27.62 -4.75
CA PRO A 51 -12.83 -28.75 -4.60
C PRO A 51 -14.31 -28.36 -4.64
N LEU A 52 -14.62 -27.06 -4.50
CA LEU A 52 -15.97 -26.50 -4.46
C LEU A 52 -16.37 -25.84 -5.78
N LEU A 53 -15.42 -25.60 -6.69
CA LEU A 53 -15.70 -25.01 -8.00
C LEU A 53 -16.33 -26.06 -8.93
N PRO A 54 -17.40 -25.73 -9.66
CA PRO A 54 -18.02 -26.67 -10.58
C PRO A 54 -17.08 -27.01 -11.74
N LEU A 55 -16.87 -28.31 -11.95
CA LEU A 55 -15.96 -28.84 -12.98
C LEU A 55 -16.47 -28.69 -14.41
N LEU A 56 -17.77 -28.43 -14.59
CA LEU A 56 -18.43 -28.31 -15.90
C LEU A 56 -19.20 -26.98 -15.99
N PRO A 57 -19.28 -26.36 -17.19
CA PRO A 57 -20.23 -25.29 -17.44
C PRO A 57 -21.65 -25.79 -17.14
N ILE A 58 -22.37 -25.11 -16.27
CA ILE A 58 -23.78 -25.43 -16.02
C ILE A 58 -24.58 -24.60 -17.03
N HIS A 59 -25.24 -25.26 -17.99
CA HIS A 59 -26.16 -24.61 -18.90
C HIS A 59 -27.36 -24.05 -18.12
N ILE A 60 -27.35 -22.73 -17.87
CA ILE A 60 -28.52 -22.02 -17.38
C ILE A 60 -29.18 -21.36 -18.60
N SER A 61 -30.09 -22.09 -19.24
CA SER A 61 -30.94 -21.69 -20.39
C SER A 61 -30.29 -21.65 -21.79
N ASN A 62 -31.15 -21.76 -22.81
CA ASN A 62 -30.84 -21.98 -24.24
C ASN A 62 -30.21 -20.79 -24.99
N SER A 63 -29.67 -19.79 -24.29
CA SER A 63 -29.06 -18.62 -24.93
C SER A 63 -27.64 -18.42 -24.41
N ALA A 64 -26.69 -18.92 -25.20
CA ALA A 64 -25.24 -18.90 -25.03
C ALA A 64 -24.68 -19.70 -23.82
N PRO A 65 -23.58 -20.46 -24.01
CA PRO A 65 -22.87 -21.06 -22.89
C PRO A 65 -22.30 -19.96 -21.99
N THR A 66 -22.91 -19.75 -20.82
CA THR A 66 -22.26 -19.02 -19.74
C THR A 66 -21.12 -19.89 -19.22
N PHE A 67 -19.89 -19.46 -19.49
CA PHE A 67 -18.68 -20.09 -18.98
C PHE A 67 -18.82 -20.30 -17.47
N SER A 68 -18.59 -21.54 -17.01
CA SER A 68 -18.42 -22.01 -15.62
C SER A 68 -18.78 -21.01 -14.52
N LYS A 69 -19.75 -21.34 -13.65
CA LYS A 69 -19.96 -20.57 -12.41
C LYS A 69 -18.61 -20.38 -11.71
N SER A 70 -18.18 -19.13 -11.59
CA SER A 70 -16.78 -18.78 -11.39
C SER A 70 -16.60 -17.96 -10.13
N ILE A 71 -15.35 -17.86 -9.64
CA ILE A 71 -14.97 -17.00 -8.51
C ILE A 71 -15.58 -15.57 -8.60
N PRO A 72 -15.63 -14.90 -9.77
CA PRO A 72 -16.38 -13.64 -9.93
C PRO A 72 -17.83 -13.66 -9.46
N GLU A 73 -18.60 -14.71 -9.76
CA GLU A 73 -20.00 -14.83 -9.30
C GLU A 73 -20.06 -15.03 -7.79
N LEU A 74 -19.17 -15.85 -7.23
CA LEU A 74 -19.04 -16.04 -5.79
C LEU A 74 -18.71 -14.72 -5.08
N ILE A 75 -17.80 -13.91 -5.61
CA ILE A 75 -17.47 -12.60 -5.06
C ILE A 75 -18.70 -11.69 -5.11
N LYS A 76 -19.42 -11.65 -6.22
CA LYS A 76 -20.66 -10.86 -6.34
C LYS A 76 -21.73 -11.30 -5.33
N PHE A 77 -21.83 -12.60 -5.04
CA PHE A 77 -22.78 -13.14 -4.06
C PHE A 77 -22.38 -12.89 -2.60
N ASN A 78 -21.13 -12.48 -2.37
CA ASN A 78 -20.56 -12.14 -1.06
C ASN A 78 -19.92 -10.74 -1.11
N ASP A 79 -20.60 -9.79 -1.75
CA ASP A 79 -20.13 -8.41 -1.95
C ASP A 79 -19.85 -7.63 -0.66
N HIS A 80 -20.50 -8.01 0.43
CA HIS A 80 -20.24 -7.53 1.79
C HIS A 80 -18.88 -7.98 2.38
N LEU A 81 -18.18 -8.94 1.76
CA LEU A 81 -16.87 -9.41 2.19
C LEU A 81 -15.75 -8.77 1.35
N ASN A 82 -14.65 -8.39 1.99
CA ASN A 82 -13.45 -7.95 1.27
C ASN A 82 -12.65 -9.15 0.75
N ILE A 83 -13.01 -9.65 -0.43
CA ILE A 83 -12.36 -10.82 -1.05
C ILE A 83 -11.28 -10.41 -2.05
N GLU A 84 -10.05 -10.86 -1.84
CA GLU A 84 -8.99 -10.89 -2.87
C GLU A 84 -8.90 -12.29 -3.50
N THR A 85 -8.37 -12.38 -4.72
CA THR A 85 -8.11 -13.66 -5.39
C THR A 85 -6.63 -13.76 -5.72
N LEU A 86 -5.95 -14.81 -5.30
CA LEU A 86 -4.54 -15.03 -5.70
C LEU A 86 -4.46 -15.64 -7.10
N ASN A 87 -5.43 -16.50 -7.41
CA ASN A 87 -5.56 -17.19 -8.67
C ASN A 87 -7.04 -17.53 -8.92
N ARG A 88 -7.32 -18.47 -9.83
CA ARG A 88 -8.68 -18.87 -10.22
C ARG A 88 -9.44 -19.71 -9.20
N SER A 89 -8.80 -20.20 -8.14
CA SER A 89 -9.42 -21.02 -7.10
C SER A 89 -9.11 -20.56 -5.67
N THR A 90 -8.01 -19.86 -5.45
CA THR A 90 -7.60 -19.39 -4.12
C THR A 90 -8.09 -17.98 -3.87
N ILE A 91 -8.81 -17.80 -2.76
CA ILE A 91 -9.27 -16.49 -2.28
C ILE A 91 -8.67 -16.17 -0.92
N ASN A 92 -8.62 -14.88 -0.59
CA ASN A 92 -8.43 -14.39 0.77
C ASN A 92 -9.65 -13.58 1.18
N ILE A 93 -10.05 -13.71 2.44
CA ILE A 93 -11.05 -12.83 3.05
C ILE A 93 -10.31 -11.90 4.00
N LYS A 94 -10.14 -10.64 3.59
CA LYS A 94 -9.41 -9.63 4.36
C LYS A 94 -10.30 -9.01 5.43
N ILE A 95 -9.71 -8.83 6.61
CA ILE A 95 -10.20 -7.96 7.67
C ILE A 95 -9.05 -7.06 8.09
N MET A 96 -9.39 -5.85 8.55
CA MET A 96 -8.43 -4.87 9.02
C MET A 96 -8.75 -4.49 10.46
N ALA A 97 -7.74 -4.43 11.32
CA ALA A 97 -7.90 -3.91 12.68
C ALA A 97 -8.15 -2.38 12.68
N ASP A 98 -8.70 -1.83 13.77
CA ASP A 98 -9.07 -0.41 13.86
C ASP A 98 -7.88 0.55 13.64
N ILE A 99 -6.76 0.31 14.33
CA ILE A 99 -5.58 1.18 14.24
C ILE A 99 -5.02 1.21 12.80
N PRO A 100 -4.72 0.07 12.14
CA PRO A 100 -4.38 0.03 10.72
C PRO A 100 -5.40 0.70 9.78
N THR A 101 -6.70 0.60 10.09
CA THR A 101 -7.73 1.30 9.29
C THR A 101 -7.57 2.82 9.37
N ARG A 102 -7.28 3.38 10.55
CA ARG A 102 -6.99 4.82 10.71
C ARG A 102 -5.69 5.23 10.02
N GLN A 103 -4.68 4.40 10.14
CA GLN A 103 -3.40 4.56 9.45
C GLN A 103 -3.59 4.62 7.93
N ASN A 104 -4.44 3.77 7.35
CA ASN A 104 -4.76 3.81 5.90
C ASN A 104 -5.32 5.16 5.47
N GLY A 105 -6.24 5.74 6.26
CA GLY A 105 -6.76 7.09 5.99
C GLY A 105 -5.67 8.16 5.97
N HIS A 106 -4.70 8.06 6.88
CA HIS A 106 -3.55 8.98 6.92
C HIS A 106 -2.62 8.80 5.71
N LEU A 107 -2.31 7.55 5.33
CA LEU A 107 -1.50 7.23 4.15
C LEU A 107 -2.15 7.75 2.86
N TYR A 108 -3.45 7.49 2.69
CA TYR A 108 -4.23 7.97 1.55
C TYR A 108 -4.25 9.49 1.49
N SER A 109 -4.48 10.16 2.63
CA SER A 109 -4.52 11.63 2.68
C SER A 109 -3.20 12.27 2.24
N GLN A 110 -2.05 11.73 2.67
CA GLN A 110 -0.74 12.25 2.25
C GLN A 110 -0.54 12.14 0.74
N LEU A 111 -0.85 10.97 0.17
CA LEU A 111 -0.72 10.76 -1.27
C LEU A 111 -1.70 11.65 -2.04
N CYS A 112 -2.94 11.79 -1.56
CA CYS A 112 -3.95 12.67 -2.15
C CYS A 112 -3.48 14.13 -2.17
N THR A 113 -2.98 14.65 -1.04
CA THR A 113 -2.41 16.01 -0.98
C THR A 113 -1.29 16.19 -1.99
N TRP A 114 -0.35 15.24 -2.09
CA TRP A 114 0.71 15.29 -3.08
C TRP A 114 0.17 15.29 -4.52
N THR A 115 -0.80 14.44 -4.86
CA THR A 115 -1.38 14.40 -6.21
C THR A 115 -2.05 15.72 -6.59
N ILE A 116 -2.78 16.36 -5.66
CA ILE A 116 -3.44 17.65 -5.87
C ILE A 116 -2.41 18.75 -6.13
N LEU A 117 -1.36 18.82 -5.29
CA LEU A 117 -0.31 19.83 -5.42
C LEU A 117 0.47 19.73 -6.73
N ASN A 118 0.54 18.54 -7.32
CA ASN A 118 1.26 18.29 -8.59
C ASN A 118 0.32 18.19 -9.80
N ASN A 119 -0.97 18.48 -9.65
CA ASN A 119 -1.98 18.37 -10.71
C ASN A 119 -2.00 16.98 -11.39
N LEU A 120 -1.94 15.93 -10.58
CA LEU A 120 -1.94 14.53 -10.99
C LEU A 120 -3.31 13.88 -10.75
N ALA A 121 -3.51 12.66 -11.26
CA ALA A 121 -4.69 11.86 -10.94
C ALA A 121 -4.77 11.57 -9.43
N LEU A 122 -5.98 11.52 -8.87
CA LEU A 122 -6.18 11.16 -7.47
C LEU A 122 -5.83 9.68 -7.22
N PRO A 123 -5.36 9.33 -6.01
CA PRO A 123 -5.05 7.95 -5.66
C PRO A 123 -6.32 7.10 -5.49
N ASN A 124 -6.13 5.79 -5.46
CA ASN A 124 -7.13 4.80 -5.09
C ASN A 124 -6.98 4.42 -3.61
N ASP A 125 -8.11 4.25 -2.92
CA ASP A 125 -8.15 3.77 -1.53
C ASP A 125 -8.24 2.23 -1.48
N SER A 126 -8.39 1.69 -0.26
CA SER A 126 -8.45 0.25 0.00
C SER A 126 -9.69 -0.46 -0.55
N SER A 127 -10.65 0.26 -1.13
CA SER A 127 -11.82 -0.35 -1.78
C SER A 127 -11.53 -0.76 -3.22
N ALA A 128 -10.50 -0.18 -3.85
CA ALA A 128 -10.13 -0.50 -5.21
C ALA A 128 -9.44 -1.87 -5.30
N LYS A 129 -9.68 -2.57 -6.41
CA LYS A 129 -9.00 -3.83 -6.74
C LYS A 129 -8.32 -3.71 -8.10
N PHE A 130 -7.17 -4.35 -8.23
CA PHE A 130 -6.40 -4.40 -9.47
C PHE A 130 -6.23 -5.85 -9.89
N HIS A 131 -6.39 -6.13 -11.19
CA HIS A 131 -6.08 -7.43 -11.77
C HIS A 131 -4.58 -7.50 -12.01
N LEU A 132 -3.93 -8.41 -11.30
CA LEU A 132 -2.52 -8.72 -11.43
C LEU A 132 -2.33 -9.97 -12.28
N ILE A 133 -1.52 -9.84 -13.32
CA ILE A 133 -1.14 -10.91 -14.22
C ILE A 133 0.39 -10.99 -14.24
N GLY A 134 0.94 -12.15 -13.87
CA GLY A 134 2.37 -12.43 -13.84
C GLY A 134 2.64 -13.92 -14.06
N THR A 135 3.89 -14.36 -13.97
CA THR A 135 4.30 -15.74 -14.28
C THR A 135 3.49 -16.80 -13.52
N ASN A 136 3.15 -16.54 -12.26
CA ASN A 136 2.38 -17.46 -11.40
C ASN A 136 1.17 -16.80 -10.73
N ILE A 137 0.74 -15.64 -11.23
CA ILE A 137 -0.28 -14.80 -10.59
C ILE A 137 -1.33 -14.44 -11.66
N ASP A 138 -2.58 -14.75 -11.38
CA ASP A 138 -3.76 -14.34 -12.17
C ASP A 138 -4.87 -14.01 -11.18
N GLY A 139 -4.74 -12.86 -10.53
CA GLY A 139 -5.44 -12.55 -9.29
C GLY A 139 -5.92 -11.12 -9.18
N LYS A 140 -6.80 -10.85 -8.21
CA LYS A 140 -7.38 -9.53 -7.96
C LYS A 140 -7.02 -9.11 -6.55
N PHE A 141 -6.23 -8.06 -6.44
CA PHE A 141 -5.65 -7.60 -5.17
C PHE A 141 -6.11 -6.20 -4.83
N GLY A 142 -6.37 -5.95 -3.55
CA GLY A 142 -6.72 -4.65 -3.00
C GLY A 142 -5.58 -4.11 -2.13
N PRO A 143 -4.80 -3.13 -2.62
CA PRO A 143 -3.79 -2.45 -1.82
C PRO A 143 -4.49 -1.56 -0.79
N ASP A 144 -3.79 -1.12 0.25
CA ASP A 144 -4.38 -0.17 1.20
C ASP A 144 -4.44 1.26 0.63
N VAL A 145 -3.42 1.61 -0.17
CA VAL A 145 -3.39 2.83 -0.98
C VAL A 145 -2.68 2.51 -2.30
N ALA A 146 -3.18 3.03 -3.42
CA ALA A 146 -2.50 2.90 -4.70
C ALA A 146 -2.53 4.19 -5.50
N TYR A 147 -1.56 4.33 -6.40
CA TYR A 147 -1.51 5.41 -7.38
C TYR A 147 -1.28 4.87 -8.78
N MET A 148 -2.02 5.44 -9.72
CA MET A 148 -1.95 5.15 -11.15
C MET A 148 -1.96 6.48 -11.91
N PRO A 149 -0.98 6.74 -12.79
CA PRO A 149 -0.93 7.96 -13.59
C PRO A 149 -2.20 8.17 -14.43
N HIS A 150 -2.50 9.44 -14.70
CA HIS A 150 -3.64 9.79 -15.53
C HIS A 150 -3.59 9.12 -16.91
N GLU A 151 -2.42 9.10 -17.54
CA GLU A 151 -2.21 8.49 -18.86
C GLU A 151 -2.60 7.01 -18.86
N GLN A 152 -2.09 6.25 -17.89
CA GLN A 152 -2.42 4.84 -17.72
C GLN A 152 -3.91 4.65 -17.45
N HIS A 153 -4.50 5.45 -16.55
CA HIS A 153 -5.92 5.38 -16.23
C HIS A 153 -6.80 5.66 -17.47
N MET A 154 -6.36 6.57 -18.35
CA MET A 154 -7.10 6.93 -19.57
C MET A 154 -6.99 5.92 -20.70
N THR A 155 -6.01 5.00 -20.66
CA THR A 155 -5.98 3.86 -21.59
C THR A 155 -7.07 2.82 -21.34
N ILE A 156 -7.69 2.85 -20.15
CA ILE A 156 -8.73 1.90 -19.74
C ILE A 156 -10.09 2.39 -20.26
N ASN A 157 -10.87 1.50 -20.87
CA ASN A 157 -12.20 1.84 -21.34
C ASN A 157 -13.07 2.33 -20.16
N ILE A 158 -13.94 3.34 -20.40
CA ILE A 158 -14.81 3.88 -19.36
C ILE A 158 -15.72 2.83 -18.72
N GLU A 159 -16.19 1.84 -19.46
CA GLU A 159 -17.02 0.75 -18.92
C GLU A 159 -16.21 -0.20 -18.03
N GLU A 160 -14.92 -0.40 -18.34
CA GLU A 160 -14.02 -1.17 -17.47
C GLU A 160 -13.67 -0.39 -16.20
N ARG A 161 -13.49 0.93 -16.30
CA ARG A 161 -13.22 1.80 -15.14
C ARG A 161 -14.37 1.88 -14.14
N LYS A 162 -15.61 1.66 -14.60
CA LYS A 162 -16.80 1.59 -13.74
C LYS A 162 -16.91 0.27 -12.96
N ASN A 163 -16.10 -0.73 -13.29
CA ASN A 163 -16.10 -2.00 -12.59
C ASN A 163 -15.35 -1.92 -11.26
N HIS A 164 -15.63 -2.87 -10.36
CA HIS A 164 -14.93 -3.01 -9.07
C HIS A 164 -13.46 -3.47 -9.19
N THR A 165 -12.96 -3.73 -10.40
CA THR A 165 -11.59 -4.20 -10.63
C THR A 165 -11.00 -3.51 -11.85
N ILE A 166 -9.86 -2.85 -11.63
CA ILE A 166 -9.05 -2.19 -12.63
C ILE A 166 -8.20 -3.27 -13.33
N PRO A 167 -8.23 -3.38 -14.67
CA PRO A 167 -7.62 -4.52 -15.40
C PRO A 167 -6.10 -4.44 -15.56
N VAL A 168 -5.45 -3.46 -14.94
CA VAL A 168 -4.00 -3.23 -15.00
C VAL A 168 -3.48 -2.97 -13.59
N PRO A 169 -2.21 -3.31 -13.28
CA PRO A 169 -1.59 -2.96 -12.00
C PRO A 169 -1.45 -1.44 -11.83
N PRO A 170 -1.49 -0.90 -10.61
CA PRO A 170 -1.11 0.49 -10.36
C PRO A 170 0.42 0.68 -10.56
N SER A 171 0.88 1.91 -10.60
CA SER A 171 2.33 2.19 -10.66
C SER A 171 3.00 2.14 -9.30
N PHE A 172 2.24 2.47 -8.24
CA PHE A 172 2.72 2.51 -6.87
C PHE A 172 1.66 1.97 -5.91
N VAL A 173 2.09 1.22 -4.89
CA VAL A 173 1.23 0.71 -3.82
C VAL A 173 1.82 0.97 -2.44
N ILE A 174 0.94 1.20 -1.48
CA ILE A 174 1.24 1.10 -0.05
C ILE A 174 0.35 -0.01 0.52
N GLU A 175 0.97 -0.97 1.20
CA GLU A 175 0.29 -1.92 2.07
C GLU A 175 0.60 -1.54 3.52
N ASN A 176 -0.39 -1.69 4.39
CA ASN A 176 -0.29 -1.45 5.81
C ASN A 176 -0.72 -2.71 6.55
N ARG A 177 0.22 -3.33 7.25
CA ARG A 177 -0.02 -4.62 7.88
C ARG A 177 -1.06 -4.51 8.99
N SER A 178 -2.13 -5.31 8.90
CA SER A 178 -3.10 -5.43 9.99
C SER A 178 -2.46 -5.98 11.27
N TYR A 179 -2.98 -5.58 12.43
CA TYR A 179 -2.48 -6.02 13.74
C TYR A 179 -3.05 -7.38 14.18
N SER A 180 -4.08 -7.86 13.49
CA SER A 180 -4.70 -9.17 13.74
C SER A 180 -3.73 -10.34 13.52
N GLU A 181 -4.04 -11.49 14.13
CA GLU A 181 -3.16 -12.65 14.18
C GLU A 181 -3.40 -13.66 13.04
N GLY A 182 -4.23 -13.32 12.05
CA GLY A 182 -4.52 -14.20 10.93
C GLY A 182 -3.28 -14.52 10.07
N PRO A 183 -3.19 -15.73 9.48
CA PRO A 183 -2.05 -16.15 8.67
C PRO A 183 -1.67 -15.18 7.55
N ILE A 184 -2.64 -14.60 6.83
CA ILE A 184 -2.33 -13.64 5.75
C ILE A 184 -1.89 -12.28 6.28
N ASN A 185 -2.00 -12.03 7.59
CA ASN A 185 -1.49 -10.82 8.24
C ASN A 185 -0.12 -11.06 8.89
N ASN A 186 0.51 -12.23 8.71
CA ASN A 186 1.91 -12.37 9.08
C ASN A 186 2.80 -11.52 8.15
N ARG A 187 3.97 -11.12 8.66
CA ARG A 187 4.88 -10.25 7.89
C ARG A 187 5.33 -10.93 6.60
N ASP A 188 5.66 -12.21 6.65
CA ASP A 188 6.19 -12.95 5.51
C ASP A 188 5.20 -13.01 4.34
N TYR A 189 3.90 -13.20 4.63
CA TYR A 189 2.84 -13.14 3.63
C TYR A 189 2.74 -11.75 3.02
N GLN A 190 2.75 -10.70 3.85
CA GLN A 190 2.67 -9.32 3.37
C GLN A 190 3.88 -8.93 2.52
N MET A 191 5.09 -9.36 2.90
CA MET A 191 6.29 -9.21 2.07
C MET A 191 6.16 -9.98 0.74
N SER A 192 5.64 -11.21 0.79
CA SER A 192 5.37 -12.00 -0.42
C SER A 192 4.35 -11.30 -1.33
N LYS A 193 3.31 -10.68 -0.76
CA LYS A 193 2.33 -9.87 -1.49
C LYS A 193 2.98 -8.66 -2.16
N MET A 194 3.92 -7.98 -1.48
CA MET A 194 4.69 -6.88 -2.10
C MET A 194 5.53 -7.36 -3.28
N VAL A 195 6.15 -8.53 -3.18
CA VAL A 195 6.87 -9.14 -4.31
C VAL A 195 5.91 -9.40 -5.48
N MET A 196 4.72 -9.96 -5.22
CA MET A 196 3.69 -10.17 -6.25
C MET A 196 3.30 -8.87 -6.96
N TRP A 197 3.11 -7.77 -6.22
CA TRP A 197 2.84 -6.46 -6.81
C TRP A 197 3.93 -6.03 -7.81
N ILE A 198 5.20 -6.10 -7.41
CA ILE A 198 6.32 -5.67 -8.26
C ILE A 198 6.50 -6.59 -9.49
N GLU A 199 6.38 -7.90 -9.32
CA GLU A 199 6.45 -8.87 -10.42
C GLU A 199 5.32 -8.64 -11.45
N CYS A 200 4.14 -8.25 -10.99
CA CYS A 200 2.98 -8.06 -11.85
C CYS A 200 2.88 -6.69 -12.54
N GLY A 201 3.78 -5.74 -12.28
CA GLY A 201 3.75 -4.46 -13.00
C GLY A 201 4.16 -3.24 -12.19
N VAL A 202 3.96 -3.29 -10.88
CA VAL A 202 4.13 -2.14 -10.00
C VAL A 202 5.61 -1.72 -10.00
N GLN A 203 5.86 -0.42 -10.13
CA GLN A 203 7.22 0.12 -10.22
C GLN A 203 7.92 0.13 -8.86
N SER A 204 7.19 0.57 -7.83
CA SER A 204 7.68 0.69 -6.46
C SER A 204 6.53 0.55 -5.46
N GLY A 205 6.84 0.22 -4.21
CA GLY A 205 5.84 0.15 -3.17
C GLY A 205 6.43 0.09 -1.78
N ILE A 206 5.58 0.30 -0.78
CA ILE A 206 5.98 0.34 0.64
C ILE A 206 5.03 -0.56 1.43
N LEU A 207 5.59 -1.46 2.23
CA LEU A 207 4.87 -2.16 3.28
C LEU A 207 5.18 -1.49 4.61
N VAL A 208 4.18 -0.88 5.23
CA VAL A 208 4.28 -0.29 6.56
C VAL A 208 3.84 -1.36 7.57
N ASP A 209 4.77 -1.79 8.43
CA ASP A 209 4.52 -2.78 9.46
C ASP A 209 4.63 -2.12 10.85
N GLY A 210 3.52 -1.54 11.31
CA GLY A 210 3.45 -0.95 12.65
C GLY A 210 3.62 -1.97 13.78
N LYS A 211 3.28 -3.24 13.55
CA LYS A 211 3.36 -4.32 14.54
C LYS A 211 4.81 -4.76 14.78
N SER A 212 5.57 -4.96 13.71
CA SER A 212 7.00 -5.26 13.76
C SER A 212 7.89 -4.01 13.78
N ARG A 213 7.29 -2.82 13.68
CA ARG A 213 7.96 -1.50 13.69
C ARG A 213 9.01 -1.38 12.59
N VAL A 214 8.63 -1.75 11.37
CA VAL A 214 9.50 -1.75 10.19
C VAL A 214 8.73 -1.16 9.01
N ALA A 215 9.41 -0.42 8.14
CA ALA A 215 8.95 -0.17 6.78
C ALA A 215 9.82 -0.96 5.81
N ASP A 216 9.18 -1.72 4.92
CA ASP A 216 9.84 -2.44 3.84
C ASP A 216 9.58 -1.72 2.51
N ILE A 217 10.64 -1.35 1.81
CA ILE A 217 10.56 -0.61 0.55
C ILE A 217 10.92 -1.54 -0.59
N TYR A 218 10.08 -1.58 -1.62
CA TYR A 218 10.21 -2.45 -2.78
C TYR A 218 10.32 -1.62 -4.06
N CYS A 219 11.13 -2.09 -5.00
CA CYS A 219 11.24 -1.50 -6.32
C CYS A 219 11.60 -2.55 -7.36
N ARG A 220 11.09 -2.36 -8.58
CA ARG A 220 11.46 -3.18 -9.72
C ARG A 220 12.93 -2.95 -10.08
N ARG A 221 13.69 -4.04 -10.22
CA ARG A 221 15.14 -3.99 -10.44
C ARG A 221 15.54 -3.22 -11.70
N ASN A 222 14.76 -3.30 -12.78
CA ASN A 222 15.09 -2.62 -14.04
C ASN A 222 14.99 -1.08 -13.96
N LEU A 223 14.44 -0.53 -12.86
CA LEU A 223 14.44 0.90 -12.56
C LEU A 223 15.67 1.33 -11.75
N LEU A 224 16.51 0.37 -11.34
CA LEU A 224 17.66 0.59 -10.49
C LEU A 224 18.97 0.39 -11.26
N GLN A 225 20.03 1.02 -10.77
CA GLN A 225 21.40 0.86 -11.24
C GLN A 225 22.24 0.17 -10.17
N PRO A 226 23.20 -0.69 -10.54
CA PRO A 226 24.17 -1.22 -9.59
C PRO A 226 24.93 -0.07 -8.90
N GLN A 227 25.09 -0.17 -7.59
CA GLN A 227 25.85 0.83 -6.83
C GLN A 227 27.35 0.56 -6.98
N ILE A 228 28.11 1.61 -7.31
CA ILE A 228 29.57 1.54 -7.45
C ILE A 228 30.16 1.09 -6.10
N ASP A 229 31.14 0.18 -6.15
CA ASP A 229 31.86 -0.38 -5.00
C ASP A 229 31.01 -1.19 -4.00
N GLN A 230 29.75 -1.54 -4.33
CA GLN A 230 28.91 -2.38 -3.49
C GLN A 230 28.25 -3.51 -4.31
N PRO A 231 28.91 -4.66 -4.49
CA PRO A 231 28.37 -5.78 -5.23
C PRO A 231 27.02 -6.25 -4.67
N GLY A 232 26.02 -6.40 -5.54
CA GLY A 232 24.66 -6.83 -5.16
C GLY A 232 23.78 -5.73 -4.56
N SER A 233 24.28 -4.51 -4.48
CA SER A 233 23.53 -3.32 -4.03
C SER A 233 23.08 -2.49 -5.23
N PHE A 234 21.88 -1.91 -5.12
CA PHE A 234 21.23 -1.16 -6.19
C PHE A 234 20.70 0.19 -5.68
N VAL A 235 20.69 1.18 -6.56
CA VAL A 235 20.20 2.54 -6.29
C VAL A 235 19.32 3.04 -7.43
N HIS A 236 18.23 3.72 -7.10
CA HIS A 236 17.40 4.37 -8.10
C HIS A 236 18.08 5.68 -8.58
N PRO A 237 18.16 5.98 -9.89
CA PRO A 237 18.85 7.17 -10.38
C PRO A 237 18.35 8.50 -9.79
N GLN A 238 17.05 8.58 -9.48
CA GLN A 238 16.45 9.76 -8.85
C GLN A 238 16.83 9.92 -7.36
N ALA A 239 17.28 8.87 -6.67
CA ALA A 239 17.62 8.95 -5.25
C ALA A 239 18.74 9.97 -4.99
N LEU A 240 19.76 10.00 -5.85
CA LEU A 240 20.85 10.96 -5.72
C LEU A 240 20.38 12.41 -5.98
N LEU A 241 19.49 12.60 -6.96
CA LEU A 241 18.91 13.90 -7.26
C LEU A 241 18.05 14.41 -6.09
N GLN A 242 17.20 13.54 -5.54
CA GLN A 242 16.35 13.86 -4.39
C GLN A 242 17.18 14.21 -3.14
N LEU A 243 18.30 13.51 -2.92
CA LEU A 243 19.25 13.82 -1.85
C LEU A 243 19.84 15.22 -2.02
N GLN A 244 20.32 15.54 -3.23
CA GLN A 244 20.86 16.87 -3.54
C GLN A 244 19.79 17.96 -3.40
N GLN A 245 18.58 17.73 -3.88
CA GLN A 245 17.46 18.65 -3.75
C GLN A 245 17.10 18.90 -2.28
N SER A 246 17.08 17.86 -1.45
CA SER A 246 16.82 18.00 -0.01
C SER A 246 17.88 18.85 0.69
N GLN A 247 19.16 18.69 0.30
CA GLN A 247 20.25 19.52 0.82
C GLN A 247 20.14 20.99 0.39
N LEU A 248 19.80 21.23 -0.87
CA LEU A 248 19.58 22.59 -1.39
C LEU A 248 18.39 23.26 -0.70
N GLU A 249 17.27 22.55 -0.52
CA GLU A 249 16.09 23.05 0.17
C GLU A 249 16.40 23.46 1.61
N LEU A 250 17.23 22.68 2.32
CA LEU A 250 17.69 23.00 3.66
C LEU A 250 18.46 24.33 3.68
N ILE A 251 19.41 24.51 2.76
CA ILE A 251 20.22 25.73 2.63
C ILE A 251 19.33 26.94 2.29
N GLU A 252 18.40 26.78 1.34
CA GLU A 252 17.46 27.83 0.94
C GLU A 252 16.54 28.26 2.08
N LEU A 253 16.04 27.32 2.88
CA LEU A 253 15.22 27.62 4.05
C LEU A 253 16.02 28.38 5.11
N GLN A 254 17.25 27.96 5.41
CA GLN A 254 18.13 28.67 6.34
C GLN A 254 18.39 30.11 5.89
N ASN A 255 18.75 30.29 4.61
CA ASN A 255 18.98 31.61 4.04
C ASN A 255 17.71 32.47 4.02
N SER A 256 16.55 31.86 3.74
CA SER A 256 15.26 32.54 3.79
C SER A 256 14.90 33.03 5.20
N ILE A 257 15.16 32.22 6.22
CA ILE A 257 14.93 32.57 7.63
C ILE A 257 15.87 33.72 8.03
N ALA A 258 17.15 33.61 7.71
CA ALA A 258 18.14 34.65 8.02
C ALA A 258 17.78 36.00 7.38
N ARG A 259 17.32 36.02 6.12
CA ARG A 259 16.86 37.24 5.45
C ARG A 259 15.63 37.86 6.10
N LEU A 260 14.64 37.05 6.48
CA LEU A 260 13.46 37.54 7.20
C LEU A 260 13.84 38.12 8.57
N GLN A 261 14.73 37.45 9.29
CA GLN A 261 15.26 37.95 10.57
C GLN A 261 16.02 39.28 10.41
N GLN A 262 16.81 39.43 9.34
CA GLN A 262 17.46 40.70 9.03
C GLN A 262 16.43 41.79 8.72
N SER A 263 15.37 41.46 7.96
CA SER A 263 14.33 42.44 7.58
C SER A 263 13.60 43.02 8.79
N LEU A 264 13.42 42.24 9.87
CA LEU A 264 12.82 42.72 11.12
C LEU A 264 13.58 43.92 11.71
N ASN A 265 14.91 43.97 11.53
CA ASN A 265 15.74 45.06 12.03
C ASN A 265 15.59 46.37 11.25
N PHE A 266 15.00 46.32 10.05
CA PHE A 266 14.86 47.47 9.15
C PHE A 266 13.43 48.02 9.06
N ILE A 267 12.48 47.47 9.83
CA ILE A 267 11.10 47.99 9.87
C ILE A 267 11.09 49.29 10.67
N PRO A 268 10.71 50.45 10.07
CA PRO A 268 10.68 51.75 10.76
C PRO A 268 9.74 51.73 11.96
N VAL A 269 10.16 52.39 13.05
CA VAL A 269 9.42 52.42 14.32
C VAL A 269 8.10 53.18 14.22
N ASP A 270 8.03 54.14 13.31
CA ASP A 270 6.96 55.12 13.08
C ASP A 270 5.99 54.74 11.96
N MET A 271 6.11 53.53 11.40
CA MET A 271 5.24 53.06 10.33
C MET A 271 3.84 52.69 10.87
N GLU A 272 2.79 53.26 10.28
CA GLU A 272 1.41 52.83 10.51
C GLU A 272 1.22 51.37 10.06
N GLY A 273 0.59 50.52 10.89
CA GLY A 273 0.46 49.08 10.61
C GLY A 273 1.72 48.25 10.90
N ARG A 274 2.75 48.81 11.55
CA ARG A 274 3.99 48.10 11.91
C ARG A 274 3.76 46.77 12.63
N GLN A 275 2.81 46.71 13.56
CA GLN A 275 2.55 45.50 14.33
C GLN A 275 2.07 44.36 13.42
N ASP A 276 1.15 44.63 12.50
CA ASP A 276 0.65 43.64 11.56
C ASP A 276 1.75 43.10 10.64
N ILE A 277 2.69 43.97 10.23
CA ILE A 277 3.86 43.58 9.44
C ILE A 277 4.79 42.69 10.27
N LEU A 278 5.07 43.07 11.52
CA LEU A 278 5.90 42.27 12.42
C LEU A 278 5.29 40.89 12.65
N ASP A 279 3.99 40.81 12.94
CA ASP A 279 3.29 39.56 13.18
C ASP A 279 3.30 38.66 11.93
N SER A 280 3.09 39.24 10.74
CA SER A 280 3.17 38.53 9.46
C SER A 280 4.57 37.97 9.17
N VAL A 281 5.62 38.77 9.41
CA VAL A 281 7.01 38.32 9.21
C VAL A 281 7.38 37.24 10.24
N GLN A 282 6.98 37.41 11.51
CA GLN A 282 7.21 36.43 12.56
C GLN A 282 6.52 35.09 12.26
N ASP A 283 5.25 35.12 11.83
CA ASP A 283 4.52 33.93 11.42
C ASP A 283 5.18 33.24 10.21
N SER A 284 5.69 34.00 9.24
CA SER A 284 6.46 33.46 8.12
C SER A 284 7.75 32.78 8.56
N ILE A 285 8.50 33.40 9.51
CA ILE A 285 9.70 32.81 10.11
C ILE A 285 9.33 31.51 10.83
N GLN A 286 8.28 31.51 11.66
CA GLN A 286 7.86 30.35 12.43
C GLN A 286 7.47 29.18 11.50
N ARG A 287 6.68 29.43 10.46
CA ARG A 287 6.31 28.41 9.46
C ARG A 287 7.54 27.81 8.77
N LYS A 288 8.50 28.65 8.38
CA LYS A 288 9.76 28.19 7.76
C LYS A 288 10.63 27.42 8.76
N GLN A 289 10.67 27.83 10.02
CA GLN A 289 11.41 27.12 11.07
C GLN A 289 10.82 25.73 11.34
N ILE A 290 9.49 25.61 11.35
CA ILE A 290 8.81 24.30 11.46
C ILE A 290 9.22 23.41 10.28
N LYS A 291 9.18 23.94 9.04
CA LYS A 291 9.60 23.19 7.86
C LYS A 291 11.08 22.77 7.93
N LEU A 292 11.96 23.68 8.34
CA LEU A 292 13.39 23.39 8.51
C LEU A 292 13.61 22.32 9.59
N ASN A 293 12.90 22.40 10.71
CA ASN A 293 12.97 21.41 11.78
C ASN A 293 12.56 20.03 11.26
N ILE A 294 11.48 19.93 10.48
CA ILE A 294 11.05 18.67 9.84
C ILE A 294 12.18 18.10 8.97
N LEU A 295 12.86 18.91 8.14
CA LEU A 295 13.95 18.43 7.29
C LEU A 295 15.19 17.98 8.09
N ILE A 296 15.44 18.58 9.25
CA ILE A 296 16.62 18.27 10.08
C ILE A 296 16.35 17.10 11.03
N SER A 297 15.14 17.02 11.60
CA SER A 297 14.81 16.07 12.67
C SER A 297 14.35 14.72 12.16
N ASN A 298 13.93 14.62 10.90
CA ASN A 298 13.53 13.36 10.29
C ASN A 298 14.72 12.68 9.62
N ASN A 299 14.72 11.36 9.63
CA ASN A 299 15.59 10.55 8.81
C ASN A 299 14.99 10.47 7.40
N HIS A 300 15.67 11.11 6.45
CA HIS A 300 15.30 11.08 5.03
C HIS A 300 15.86 9.80 4.39
N LEU A 301 14.96 9.01 3.83
CA LEU A 301 15.26 7.70 3.25
C LEU A 301 14.99 7.74 1.76
N PHE A 302 15.94 7.21 1.00
CA PHE A 302 15.91 7.18 -0.46
C PHE A 302 16.04 5.73 -0.93
N PHE A 303 15.69 5.46 -2.19
CA PHE A 303 15.80 4.13 -2.81
C PHE A 303 17.26 3.81 -3.16
N GLN A 304 18.08 3.63 -2.13
CA GLN A 304 19.50 3.30 -2.17
C GLN A 304 19.77 2.04 -1.33
N ASN A 305 20.91 1.40 -1.55
CA ASN A 305 21.28 0.16 -0.86
C ASN A 305 20.22 -0.97 -0.98
N MET A 306 19.48 -1.00 -2.08
CA MET A 306 18.44 -2.00 -2.31
C MET A 306 19.10 -3.33 -2.71
N THR A 307 18.56 -4.45 -2.23
CA THR A 307 19.09 -5.79 -2.53
C THR A 307 18.03 -6.66 -3.19
N VAL A 308 18.45 -7.55 -4.09
CA VAL A 308 17.55 -8.47 -4.78
C VAL A 308 16.88 -9.39 -3.77
N VAL A 309 15.56 -9.54 -3.88
CA VAL A 309 14.80 -10.49 -3.05
C VAL A 309 15.17 -11.92 -3.47
N PRO A 310 15.56 -12.81 -2.55
CA PRO A 310 15.89 -14.20 -2.88
C PRO A 310 14.76 -14.90 -3.64
N GLY A 311 15.08 -15.51 -4.79
CA GLY A 311 14.09 -16.18 -5.65
C GLY A 311 13.34 -15.26 -6.62
N HIS A 312 13.47 -13.94 -6.48
CA HIS A 312 12.74 -12.94 -7.27
C HIS A 312 13.72 -11.93 -7.89
N PRO A 313 14.44 -12.30 -8.97
CA PRO A 313 15.57 -11.54 -9.49
C PRO A 313 15.22 -10.14 -10.00
N ASP A 314 13.95 -9.89 -10.31
CA ASP A 314 13.43 -8.63 -10.82
C ASP A 314 12.89 -7.70 -9.72
N VAL A 315 12.95 -8.14 -8.45
CA VAL A 315 12.47 -7.38 -7.29
C VAL A 315 13.63 -7.07 -6.37
N CYS A 316 13.81 -5.79 -6.04
CA CYS A 316 14.73 -5.35 -5.01
C CYS A 316 13.96 -4.81 -3.82
N HIS A 317 14.50 -4.97 -2.61
CA HIS A 317 13.94 -4.43 -1.39
C HIS A 317 15.02 -4.01 -0.39
N PHE A 318 14.60 -3.23 0.61
CA PHE A 318 15.32 -3.04 1.86
C PHE A 318 14.35 -2.72 3.00
N SER A 319 14.77 -3.03 4.23
CA SER A 319 13.96 -2.84 5.44
C SER A 319 14.53 -1.71 6.30
N ILE A 320 13.65 -0.91 6.90
CA ILE A 320 14.01 0.19 7.79
C ILE A 320 13.29 -0.01 9.14
N PRO A 321 14.02 -0.14 10.26
CA PRO A 321 13.39 -0.12 11.58
C PRO A 321 12.87 1.29 11.90
N PHE A 322 11.72 1.37 12.56
CA PHE A 322 11.14 2.65 13.00
C PHE A 322 11.99 3.30 14.10
N TRP A 323 12.44 2.49 15.05
CA TRP A 323 13.21 2.90 16.23
C TRP A 323 14.08 1.72 16.66
N ASP A 324 15.13 2.00 17.43
CA ASP A 324 15.82 0.96 18.17
C ASP A 324 14.83 0.26 19.11
N GLN A 325 14.88 -1.09 19.15
CA GLN A 325 13.84 -1.92 19.78
C GLN A 325 13.63 -1.63 21.27
N GLU A 326 14.55 -0.91 21.92
CA GLU A 326 14.51 -0.56 23.34
C GLU A 326 13.67 0.69 23.66
N GLN A 327 13.17 1.42 22.66
CA GLN A 327 12.41 2.65 22.92
C GLN A 327 10.92 2.41 23.27
N TYR A 328 10.47 3.18 24.26
CA TYR A 328 9.08 3.32 24.73
C TYR A 328 8.11 3.44 23.56
N GLN A 329 6.94 2.79 23.62
CA GLN A 329 5.94 2.81 22.55
C GLN A 329 5.47 4.25 22.29
N PRO A 330 5.89 4.89 21.20
CA PRO A 330 5.50 6.28 20.94
C PRO A 330 4.04 6.31 20.47
N GLN A 331 3.33 7.40 20.76
CA GLN A 331 1.96 7.59 20.28
C GLN A 331 1.91 7.80 18.75
N HIS A 332 2.99 8.35 18.20
CA HIS A 332 3.14 8.62 16.77
C HIS A 332 4.28 7.78 16.18
N GLY A 333 4.26 7.67 14.86
CA GLY A 333 5.21 6.90 14.08
C GLY A 333 6.54 7.61 13.95
N PRO A 334 7.52 6.94 13.32
CA PRO A 334 8.89 7.36 13.38
C PRO A 334 9.13 8.62 12.58
N ASN A 335 10.12 9.39 13.02
CA ASN A 335 10.61 10.56 12.32
C ASN A 335 11.32 10.13 11.03
N LEU A 336 10.57 9.53 10.09
CA LEU A 336 11.03 8.98 8.82
C LEU A 336 10.26 9.65 7.70
N ILE A 337 11.00 10.09 6.69
CA ILE A 337 10.46 10.57 5.43
C ILE A 337 11.03 9.69 4.32
N ILE A 338 10.17 8.94 3.64
CA ILE A 338 10.55 8.08 2.52
C ILE A 338 10.31 8.83 1.21
N HIS A 339 11.38 9.07 0.45
CA HIS A 339 11.33 9.70 -0.87
C HIS A 339 11.03 8.65 -1.93
N CYS A 340 9.80 8.67 -2.43
CA CYS A 340 9.29 7.67 -3.36
C CYS A 340 9.84 7.89 -4.78
N VAL A 341 9.86 6.83 -5.58
CA VAL A 341 10.43 6.81 -6.95
C VAL A 341 9.47 6.17 -7.95
N GLY A 342 9.78 6.31 -9.25
CA GLY A 342 8.90 5.91 -10.34
C GLY A 342 7.88 7.01 -10.66
N ASP A 343 6.64 6.63 -10.97
CA ASP A 343 5.56 7.58 -11.29
C ASP A 343 5.12 8.45 -10.10
N VAL A 344 5.57 8.09 -8.89
CA VAL A 344 5.40 8.90 -7.66
C VAL A 344 6.67 9.64 -7.25
N ASN A 345 7.60 9.89 -8.18
CA ASN A 345 8.82 10.64 -7.90
C ASN A 345 8.51 12.02 -7.30
N GLY A 346 9.14 12.33 -6.15
CA GLY A 346 8.89 13.55 -5.40
C GLY A 346 7.77 13.45 -4.36
N PHE A 347 7.04 12.33 -4.28
CA PHE A 347 6.19 12.04 -3.14
C PHE A 347 7.06 11.68 -1.93
N GLN A 348 6.83 12.38 -0.82
CA GLN A 348 7.50 12.16 0.46
C GLN A 348 6.48 11.55 1.44
N LEU A 349 6.61 10.25 1.72
CA LEU A 349 5.78 9.60 2.72
C LEU A 349 6.34 9.91 4.11
N ASN A 350 5.61 10.72 4.88
CA ASN A 350 5.98 11.08 6.24
C ASN A 350 5.30 10.14 7.25
N LEU A 351 6.11 9.40 8.02
CA LEU A 351 5.63 8.50 9.06
C LEU A 351 5.62 9.15 10.46
N SER A 352 6.06 10.40 10.61
CA SER A 352 6.19 11.06 11.93
C SER A 352 4.87 11.30 12.63
N SER A 353 3.77 11.39 11.88
CA SER A 353 2.40 11.53 12.39
C SER A 353 1.57 10.25 12.28
N PHE A 354 2.20 9.13 11.87
CA PHE A 354 1.52 7.85 11.68
C PHE A 354 1.02 7.33 13.04
N PRO A 355 -0.28 7.11 13.26
CA PRO A 355 -0.77 6.75 14.59
C PRO A 355 -0.31 5.33 14.96
N MET A 356 0.33 5.15 16.12
CA MET A 356 0.86 3.84 16.55
C MET A 356 0.02 3.17 17.65
N VAL A 357 -0.87 3.91 18.31
CA VAL A 357 -1.72 3.49 19.43
C VAL A 357 -3.16 3.93 19.21
#